data_AF-A0A168JU38-F1
#
_entry.id   AF-A0A168JU38-F1
#
_cell.length_a   1.000
_cell.length_b   1.000
_cell.length_c   1.000
_cell.angle_alpha   90.00
_cell.angle_beta   90.00
_cell.angle_gamma   90.00
#
_symmetry.space_group_name_H-M   'P 1'
#
loop_
_entity.id
_entity.type
_entity.pdbx_description
1 polymer ?
#
loop_
_entity_poly.entity_id
_entity_poly.type
_entity_poly.pdbx_seq_one_letter_code
_entity_poly.pdbx_strand_id
1 'polypeptide(L)' 'MDLFLFRVHYTCIIQIKIVMVMGYFKPVLGIKPINKINVPFHLCFRFMEEEDKGMKELKNWAEQNQVPFVHKRFGRWV' A
#
# COMPACT_ATOMS: atom_id res chain seq x y z
N MET A 1 2.12 14.48 6.86
CA MET A 1 1.22 13.30 6.78
C MET A 1 0.31 13.36 5.54
N ASP A 2 0.75 14.01 4.46
CA ASP A 2 -0.20 14.58 3.48
C ASP A 2 -0.31 13.80 2.16
N LEU A 3 0.69 12.99 1.82
CA LEU A 3 0.68 12.16 0.60
C LEU A 3 -0.15 10.87 0.73
N PHE A 4 -0.31 10.37 1.95
CA PHE A 4 -1.01 9.12 2.21
C PHE A 4 -2.53 9.28 2.04
N LEU A 5 -3.11 10.31 2.67
CA LEU A 5 -4.54 10.64 2.51
C LEU A 5 -4.89 10.96 1.05
N PHE A 6 -4.03 11.67 0.31
CA PHE A 6 -4.29 11.99 -1.09
C PHE A 6 -4.35 10.76 -2.00
N ARG A 7 -3.51 9.74 -1.75
CA ARG A 7 -3.55 8.47 -2.51
C ARG A 7 -4.71 7.58 -2.10
N VAL A 8 -5.09 7.57 -0.81
CA VAL A 8 -6.23 6.78 -0.32
C VAL A 8 -7.57 7.31 -0.86
N HIS A 9 -7.75 8.63 -0.93
CA HIS A 9 -8.98 9.24 -1.47
C HIS A 9 -9.21 8.92 -2.96
N TYR A 10 -8.16 8.93 -3.80
CA TYR A 10 -8.29 8.51 -5.21
C TYR A 10 -8.58 7.01 -5.36
N THR A 11 -8.08 6.19 -4.43
CA THR A 11 -8.36 4.74 -4.42
C THR A 11 -9.75 4.37 -3.91
N CYS A 12 -10.56 5.27 -3.33
CA CYS A 12 -11.97 4.94 -3.00
C CYS A 12 -12.81 4.59 -4.24
N ILE A 13 -12.48 5.14 -5.42
CA ILE A 13 -13.11 4.76 -6.70
C ILE A 13 -12.64 3.36 -7.16
N ILE A 14 -11.48 2.91 -6.67
CA ILE A 14 -10.81 1.67 -7.06
C ILE A 14 -10.70 0.74 -5.84
N GLN A 15 -11.71 -0.10 -5.60
CA GLN A 15 -11.75 -1.01 -4.44
C GLN A 15 -10.39 -1.72 -4.21
N ILE A 16 -9.83 -1.57 -3.01
CA ILE A 16 -8.51 -2.07 -2.64
C ILE A 16 -8.65 -3.55 -2.25
N LYS A 17 -7.86 -4.42 -2.87
CA LYS A 17 -7.83 -5.86 -2.58
C LYS A 17 -6.89 -6.20 -1.44
N ILE A 18 -5.68 -5.62 -1.46
CA ILE A 18 -4.60 -5.98 -0.55
C ILE A 18 -3.50 -4.92 -0.57
N VAL A 19 -2.91 -4.67 0.59
CA VAL A 19 -1.65 -3.94 0.76
C VAL A 19 -0.53 -4.95 0.94
N MET A 20 0.52 -4.83 0.13
CA MET A 20 1.65 -5.76 0.15
C MET A 20 2.94 -5.04 0.51
N VAL A 21 3.72 -5.66 1.41
CA VAL A 21 5.05 -5.24 1.84
C VAL A 21 6.09 -6.13 1.19
N MET A 22 7.01 -5.55 0.42
CA MET A 22 8.08 -6.27 -0.27
C MET A 22 9.46 -5.75 0.17
N GLY A 23 10.25 -6.64 0.78
CA GLY A 23 11.55 -6.32 1.36
C GLY A 23 11.49 -6.20 2.89
N TYR A 24 12.66 -6.02 3.50
CA TYR A 24 12.83 -5.90 4.95
C TYR A 24 13.41 -4.54 5.34
N PHE A 25 14.49 -4.11 4.68
CA PHE A 25 15.08 -2.78 4.87
C PHE A 25 14.51 -1.81 3.83
N LYS A 26 13.88 -0.72 4.28
CA LYS A 26 13.19 0.25 3.43
C LYS A 26 12.23 -0.41 2.44
N PRO A 27 11.21 -1.14 2.93
CA PRO A 27 10.37 -1.98 2.10
C PRO A 27 9.56 -1.17 1.08
N VAL A 28 9.19 -1.83 -0.02
CA VAL A 28 8.25 -1.27 -1.00
C VAL A 28 6.84 -1.71 -0.64
N LEU A 29 5.97 -0.74 -0.54
CA LEU A 29 4.54 -0.92 -0.35
C LEU A 29 3.85 -0.89 -1.70
N GLY A 30 2.92 -1.80 -1.91
CA GLY A 30 2.10 -1.88 -3.10
C GLY A 30 0.63 -1.99 -2.74
N ILE A 31 -0.19 -1.10 -3.28
CA ILE A 31 -1.65 -1.19 -3.18
C ILE A 31 -2.17 -1.91 -4.43
N LYS A 32 -2.78 -3.08 -4.24
CA LYS A 32 -3.35 -3.87 -5.34
C LYS A 32 -4.87 -3.67 -5.41
N PRO A 33 -5.40 -3.16 -6.53
CA PRO A 33 -6.84 -3.13 -6.79
C PRO A 33 -7.46 -4.53 -6.93
N ILE A 34 -8.78 -4.64 -6.70
CA ILE A 34 -9.54 -5.89 -6.90
C ILE A 34 -9.48 -6.37 -8.35
N ASN A 35 -9.53 -5.45 -9.32
CA ASN A 35 -9.60 -5.74 -10.75
C ASN A 35 -8.24 -5.78 -11.47
N LYS A 36 -7.13 -5.84 -10.73
CA LYS A 36 -5.78 -5.92 -11.32
C LYS A 36 -5.05 -7.19 -10.88
N ILE A 37 -4.29 -7.78 -11.81
CA ILE A 37 -3.45 -8.95 -11.54
C ILE A 37 -2.15 -8.53 -10.84
N ASN A 38 -1.50 -7.47 -11.32
CA ASN A 38 -0.26 -6.92 -10.77
C ASN A 38 -0.52 -5.64 -9.96
N VAL A 39 0.46 -5.23 -9.14
CA VAL A 39 0.44 -3.92 -8.50
C VAL A 39 0.79 -2.86 -9.55
N PRO A 40 -0.09 -1.88 -9.81
CA PRO A 40 0.25 -0.77 -10.69
C PRO A 40 1.44 0.01 -10.13
N PHE A 41 2.37 0.42 -11.00
CA PHE A 41 3.59 1.10 -10.56
C PHE A 41 3.30 2.40 -9.80
N HIS A 42 2.30 3.18 -10.25
CA HIS A 42 1.86 4.40 -9.59
C HIS A 42 1.18 4.16 -8.22
N LEU A 43 0.87 2.91 -7.86
CA LEU A 43 0.38 2.49 -6.54
C LEU A 43 1.46 1.83 -5.69
N CYS A 44 2.71 1.88 -6.14
CA CYS A 44 3.87 1.52 -5.34
C CYS A 44 4.46 2.75 -4.65
N PHE A 45 4.92 2.60 -3.41
CA PHE A 45 5.59 3.67 -2.67
C PHE A 45 6.49 3.13 -1.55
N ARG A 46 7.29 4.02 -0.95
CA ARG A 46 8.03 3.78 0.29
C ARG A 46 7.87 5.01 1.18
N PHE A 47 8.01 4.84 2.49
CA PHE A 47 8.17 5.97 3.39
C PHE A 47 9.60 6.50 3.27
N MET A 48 9.74 7.81 3.09
CA MET A 48 11.06 8.46 3.02
C MET A 48 11.58 8.83 4.41
N GLU A 49 10.65 9.14 5.31
CA GLU A 49 10.88 9.55 6.70
C GLU A 49 9.82 8.88 7.59
N GLU A 50 10.10 8.77 8.89
CA GLU A 50 9.19 8.18 9.89
C GLU A 50 8.63 6.79 9.48
N GLU A 51 9.45 5.93 8.85
CA GLU A 51 9.01 4.65 8.27
C GLU A 51 8.22 3.78 9.25
N ASP A 52 8.71 3.60 10.48
CA ASP A 52 8.05 2.77 11.49
C ASP A 52 6.65 3.30 11.85
N LYS A 53 6.51 4.61 11.98
CA LYS A 53 5.23 5.26 12.27
C LYS A 53 4.28 5.16 11.08
N GLY A 54 4.77 5.44 9.87
CA GLY A 54 3.98 5.32 8.64
C GLY A 54 3.49 3.89 8.40
N MET A 55 4.35 2.89 8.66
CA MET A 55 3.99 1.47 8.58
C MET A 55 2.92 1.10 9.60
N LYS A 56 3.04 1.58 10.85
CA LYS A 56 2.06 1.34 11.91
C LYS A 56 0.69 1.96 11.56
N GLU A 57 0.68 3.21 11.11
CA GLU A 57 -0.55 3.91 10.72
C GLU A 57 -1.23 3.25 9.53
N LEU A 58 -0.47 2.87 8.50
CA LEU A 58 -1.00 2.16 7.33
C LEU A 58 -1.57 0.78 7.71
N LYS A 59 -0.88 0.03 8.58
CA LYS A 59 -1.37 -1.26 9.05
C LYS A 59 -2.68 -1.11 9.84
N ASN A 60 -2.74 -0.14 10.76
CA ASN A 60 -3.96 0.16 11.52
C ASN A 60 -5.12 0.56 10.59
N TRP A 61 -4.86 1.40 9.60
CA TRP A 61 -5.87 1.77 8.60
C TRP A 61 -6.35 0.53 7.82
N ALA A 62 -5.44 -0.35 7.40
CA ALA A 62 -5.80 -1.55 6.66
C ALA A 62 -6.69 -2.49 7.50
N GLU A 63 -6.35 -2.69 8.78
CA GLU A 63 -7.16 -3.47 9.73
C GLU A 63 -8.55 -2.87 9.94
N GLN A 64 -8.64 -1.55 10.17
CA GLN A 64 -9.92 -0.85 10.35
C GLN A 64 -10.84 -0.96 9.13
N ASN A 65 -10.26 -1.04 7.92
CA ASN A 65 -10.99 -1.13 6.66
C ASN A 65 -11.09 -2.56 6.12
N GLN A 66 -10.69 -3.56 6.91
CA GLN A 66 -10.72 -4.98 6.52
C GLN A 66 -9.93 -5.27 5.22
N VAL A 67 -8.89 -4.48 4.95
CA VAL A 67 -7.98 -4.67 3.84
C VAL A 67 -6.83 -5.55 4.30
N PRO A 68 -6.58 -6.72 3.67
CA PRO A 68 -5.43 -7.55 4.00
C PRO A 68 -4.11 -6.78 3.87
N PHE A 69 -3.24 -6.95 4.87
CA PHE A 69 -1.90 -6.36 4.90
C PHE A 69 -0.87 -7.49 5.05
N VAL A 70 -0.07 -7.75 4.02
CA VAL A 70 0.80 -8.95 3.97
C VAL A 70 2.23 -8.65 3.55
N HIS A 71 3.18 -9.41 4.08
CA HIS A 71 4.55 -9.46 3.57
C HIS A 71 4.63 -10.46 2.41
N LYS A 72 4.76 -9.96 1.19
CA LYS A 72 4.79 -10.81 -0.03
C LYS A 72 5.52 -10.10 -1.16
N ARG A 73 6.32 -10.85 -1.92
CA ARG A 73 6.86 -10.35 -3.20
C ARG A 73 5.73 -10.14 -4.19
N PHE A 74 5.81 -9.06 -4.97
CA PHE A 74 4.85 -8.76 -6.02
C PHE A 74 5.52 -8.21 -7.27
N GLY A 75 4.96 -8.56 -8.43
CA GLY A 75 5.30 -7.96 -9.71
C GLY A 75 4.73 -6.55 -9.80
N ARG A 76 5.49 -5.65 -10.43
CA ARG A 76 5.07 -4.28 -10.76
C ARG A 76 4.78 -4.22 -12.25
N TRP A 77 3.72 -3.52 -12.63
CA TRP A 77 3.37 -3.30 -14.04
C TRP A 77 2.97 -1.85 -14.27
N VAL A 78 3.28 -1.32 -15.47
CA VAL A 78 3.01 0.05 -15.91
C VAL A 78 1.54 0.25 -16.20
#